data_AF-A0A5M8RRR5-F1
#
_entry.id   AF-A0A5M8RRR5-F1
#
_cell.length_a   1.000
_cell.length_b   1.000
_cell.length_c   1.000
_cell.angle_alpha   90.00
_cell.angle_beta   90.00
_cell.angle_gamma   90.00
#
_symmetry.space_group_name_H-M   'P 1'
#
loop_
_entity.id
_entity.type
_entity.pdbx_description
1 polymer ?
#
loop_
_entity_poly.entity_id
_entity_poly.type
_entity_poly.pdbx_seq_one_letter_code
_entity_poly.pdbx_strand_id
1 'polypeptide(L)'
;MATWDLSNTKHHILICNGSSCNRVGAEELTQAIRKEISERELDDLIHTTRTRCNGRCQDKCVVIHYPKGTWYRDLKPEDAPLLIHSLCTDEDYTEKISHSYDGQRFERSSVVITGVPKEKEKVNKASKKF
;
A
#
# COMPACT_ATOMS: atom_id res chain seq x y z
N MET A 1 19.61 -2.98 -15.13
CA MET A 1 18.25 -2.84 -14.54
C MET A 1 17.32 -3.71 -15.35
N ALA A 2 16.44 -4.47 -14.71
CA ALA A 2 15.44 -5.25 -15.43
C ALA A 2 14.33 -4.33 -15.97
N THR A 3 13.86 -4.61 -17.17
CA THR A 3 12.62 -4.05 -17.73
C THR A 3 11.64 -5.21 -17.80
N TRP A 4 10.72 -5.28 -16.83
CA TRP A 4 9.75 -6.37 -16.74
C TRP A 4 8.61 -6.17 -17.74
N ASP A 5 8.11 -7.26 -18.32
CA ASP A 5 6.80 -7.27 -18.99
C ASP A 5 5.71 -7.38 -17.90
N LEU A 6 4.84 -6.38 -17.83
CA LEU A 6 3.78 -6.29 -16.81
C LEU A 6 2.39 -6.47 -17.43
N SER A 7 2.30 -6.95 -18.67
CA SER A 7 1.03 -7.07 -19.40
C SER A 7 0.02 -7.99 -18.73
N ASN A 8 0.48 -8.97 -17.94
CA ASN A 8 -0.37 -9.90 -17.18
C ASN A 8 -0.64 -9.47 -15.74
N THR A 9 -0.06 -8.36 -15.28
CA THR A 9 -0.22 -7.89 -13.89
C THR A 9 -1.68 -7.51 -13.62
N LYS A 10 -2.31 -8.22 -12.68
CA LYS A 10 -3.67 -7.96 -12.19
C LYS A 10 -3.68 -7.10 -10.93
N HIS A 11 -2.61 -7.20 -10.13
CA HIS A 11 -2.49 -6.49 -8.88
C HIS A 11 -1.15 -5.77 -8.80
N HIS A 12 -1.18 -4.48 -8.50
CA HIS A 12 0.01 -3.68 -8.25
C HIS A 12 -0.01 -3.20 -6.80
N ILE A 13 0.96 -3.68 -6.02
CA ILE A 13 1.08 -3.39 -4.61
C ILE A 13 2.21 -2.39 -4.38
N LEU A 14 1.89 -1.24 -3.79
CA LEU A 14 2.84 -0.20 -3.43
C LEU A 14 3.13 -0.27 -1.94
N ILE A 15 4.39 -0.50 -1.59
CA ILE A 15 4.81 -0.76 -0.21
C ILE A 15 5.60 0.46 0.28
N CYS A 16 5.06 1.17 1.26
CA CYS A 16 5.67 2.38 1.79
C CYS A 16 6.96 2.05 2.55
N ASN A 17 8.10 2.47 2.01
CA ASN A 17 9.41 2.43 2.65
C ASN A 17 9.89 3.84 3.02
N GLY A 18 8.94 4.73 3.34
CA GLY A 18 9.24 6.03 3.94
C GLY A 18 9.74 5.91 5.37
N SER A 19 10.41 6.94 5.90
CA SER A 19 11.09 6.89 7.21
C SER A 19 10.21 6.35 8.35
N SER A 20 8.94 6.76 8.44
CA SER A 20 8.05 6.28 9.50
C SER A 20 7.67 4.81 9.35
N CYS A 21 7.47 4.32 8.12
CA CYS A 21 7.16 2.90 7.87
C CYS A 21 8.40 2.02 8.06
N ASN A 22 9.59 2.46 7.61
CA ASN A 22 10.84 1.73 7.85
C ASN A 22 11.13 1.52 9.34
N ARG A 23 10.79 2.48 10.20
CA ARG A 23 10.98 2.34 11.67
C ARG A 23 10.10 1.25 12.29
N VAL A 24 9.06 0.79 11.61
CA VAL A 24 8.14 -0.26 12.08
C VAL A 24 8.22 -1.53 11.23
N GLY A 25 9.32 -1.72 10.49
CA GLY A 25 9.59 -2.99 9.79
C GLY A 25 9.13 -3.06 8.33
N ALA A 26 9.09 -1.94 7.60
CA ALA A 26 8.63 -1.93 6.21
C ALA A 26 9.53 -2.73 5.23
N GLU A 27 10.83 -2.84 5.51
CA GLU A 27 11.74 -3.61 4.65
C GLU A 27 11.47 -5.12 4.84
N GLU A 28 11.30 -5.56 6.09
CA GLU A 28 10.91 -6.91 6.45
C GLU A 28 9.54 -7.27 5.87
N LEU A 29 8.57 -6.36 5.95
CA LEU A 29 7.27 -6.52 5.31
C LEU A 29 7.41 -6.64 3.79
N THR A 30 8.25 -5.82 3.15
CA THR A 30 8.50 -5.90 1.71
C THR A 30 9.06 -7.27 1.32
N GLN A 31 10.02 -7.79 2.10
CA GLN A 31 10.62 -9.09 1.87
C GLN A 31 9.61 -10.22 2.07
N ALA A 32 8.82 -10.18 3.14
CA ALA A 32 7.77 -11.16 3.41
C ALA A 32 6.71 -11.20 2.30
N ILE A 33 6.22 -10.05 1.84
CA ILE A 33 5.27 -9.95 0.72
C ILE A 33 5.85 -10.56 -0.55
N ARG A 34 7.09 -10.22 -0.91
CA ARG A 34 7.73 -10.75 -2.13
C ARG A 34 8.01 -12.24 -2.05
N LYS A 35 8.42 -12.71 -0.88
CA LYS A 35 8.61 -14.14 -0.63
C LYS A 35 7.29 -14.89 -0.84
N GLU A 36 6.20 -14.40 -0.25
CA GLU A 36 4.88 -15.01 -0.37
C GLU A 36 4.37 -15.05 -1.82
N ILE A 37 4.58 -13.97 -2.58
CA ILE A 37 4.24 -13.93 -4.02
C ILE A 37 4.99 -15.03 -4.78
N SER A 38 6.30 -15.15 -4.53
CA SER A 38 7.15 -16.12 -5.22
C SER A 38 6.84 -17.57 -4.82
N GLU A 39 6.60 -17.84 -3.53
CA GLU A 39 6.22 -19.17 -3.03
C GLU A 39 4.88 -19.66 -3.59
N ARG A 40 4.01 -18.74 -4.02
CA ARG A 40 2.72 -19.03 -4.65
C ARG A 40 2.74 -18.95 -6.19
N GLU A 41 3.90 -18.71 -6.80
CA GLU A 41 4.07 -18.55 -8.25
C GLU A 41 3.20 -17.43 -8.84
N LEU A 42 3.03 -16.32 -8.09
CA LEU A 42 2.15 -15.20 -8.45
C LEU A 42 2.88 -14.02 -9.10
N ASP A 43 4.18 -14.14 -9.39
CA ASP A 43 5.02 -13.04 -9.88
C ASP A 43 4.52 -12.39 -11.18
N ASP A 44 3.87 -13.15 -12.07
CA ASP A 44 3.28 -12.64 -13.32
C ASP A 44 1.99 -11.83 -13.08
N LEU A 45 1.28 -12.13 -11.98
CA LEU A 45 -0.01 -11.53 -11.64
C LEU A 45 0.11 -10.36 -10.66
N ILE A 46 1.14 -10.37 -9.79
CA ILE A 46 1.31 -9.40 -8.71
C ILE A 46 2.64 -8.68 -8.85
N HIS A 47 2.59 -7.40 -9.22
CA HIS A 47 3.76 -6.55 -9.23
C HIS A 47 3.90 -5.78 -7.91
N THR A 48 5.15 -5.58 -7.45
CA THR A 48 5.43 -4.78 -6.24
C THR A 48 6.31 -3.58 -6.53
N THR A 49 6.00 -2.44 -5.93
CA THR A 49 6.84 -1.24 -5.97
C THR A 49 7.10 -0.71 -4.58
N ARG A 50 8.38 -0.56 -4.21
CA ARG A 50 8.74 0.21 -3.01
C ARG A 50 8.53 1.69 -3.29
N THR A 51 7.83 2.37 -2.41
CA THR A 51 7.60 3.81 -2.50
C THR A 51 8.25 4.55 -1.33
N ARG A 52 8.38 5.87 -1.45
CA ARG A 52 8.61 6.75 -0.29
C ARG A 52 7.27 7.07 0.38
N CYS A 53 7.29 8.02 1.31
CA CYS A 53 6.11 8.41 2.09
C CYS A 53 4.89 8.73 1.20
N ASN A 54 3.74 8.11 1.53
CA ASN A 54 2.44 8.37 0.87
C ASN A 54 1.55 9.35 1.66
N GLY A 55 2.09 10.03 2.69
CA GLY A 55 1.36 11.05 3.46
C GLY A 55 0.48 10.51 4.59
N ARG A 56 0.51 9.21 4.86
CA ARG A 56 -0.29 8.53 5.90
C ARG A 56 0.59 7.92 7.00
N CYS A 57 1.55 8.66 7.55
CA CYS A 57 2.51 8.14 8.54
C CYS A 57 1.89 7.64 9.86
N GLN A 58 0.67 8.06 10.18
CA GLN A 58 -0.07 7.57 11.35
C GLN A 58 -0.68 6.19 11.11
N ASP A 59 -0.78 5.76 9.85
CA ASP A 59 -1.31 4.47 9.43
C ASP A 59 -0.19 3.42 9.20
N LYS A 60 1.06 3.78 9.49
CA LYS A 60 2.24 2.92 9.27
C LYS A 60 2.04 1.51 9.88
N CYS A 61 2.46 0.43 9.22
CA CYS A 61 3.03 0.39 7.87
C CYS A 61 1.94 0.40 6.78
N VAL A 62 2.15 1.20 5.71
CA VAL A 62 1.14 1.43 4.66
C VAL A 62 1.45 0.60 3.41
N VAL A 63 0.42 -0.06 2.88
CA VAL A 63 0.45 -0.74 1.58
C VAL A 63 -0.78 -0.32 0.77
N ILE A 64 -0.61 -0.08 -0.54
CA ILE A 64 -1.69 0.36 -1.44
C ILE A 64 -1.86 -0.69 -2.53
N HIS A 65 -3.10 -1.10 -2.78
CA HIS A 65 -3.48 -2.06 -3.82
C HIS A 65 -4.17 -1.36 -4.99
N TYR A 66 -3.56 -1.43 -6.16
CA TYR A 66 -4.18 -1.09 -7.44
C TYR A 66 -4.48 -2.36 -8.25
N PRO A 67 -5.54 -2.35 -9.09
CA PRO A 67 -6.43 -1.22 -9.37
C PRO A 67 -7.57 -1.00 -8.35
N LYS A 68 -7.76 -1.92 -7.38
CA LYS A 68 -8.88 -1.91 -6.43
C LYS A 68 -9.00 -0.60 -5.64
N GLY A 69 -7.89 0.06 -5.34
CA GLY A 69 -7.86 1.31 -4.58
C GLY A 69 -7.97 1.09 -3.07
N THR A 70 -7.60 -0.10 -2.58
CA THR A 70 -7.58 -0.39 -1.14
C THR A 70 -6.24 0.05 -0.53
N TRP A 71 -6.31 0.76 0.59
CA TRP A 71 -5.15 1.16 1.38
C TRP A 71 -5.16 0.43 2.71
N TYR A 72 -4.09 -0.29 3.00
CA TYR A 72 -3.90 -1.00 4.26
C TYR A 72 -3.05 -0.20 5.24
N ARG A 73 -3.32 -0.38 6.53
CA ARG A 73 -2.59 0.22 7.65
C ARG A 73 -2.04 -0.85 8.58
N ASP A 74 -1.07 -0.46 9.41
CA ASP A 74 -0.55 -1.29 10.49
C ASP A 74 -0.17 -2.71 10.04
N LEU A 75 0.34 -2.83 8.81
CA LEU A 75 0.79 -4.13 8.31
C LEU A 75 2.13 -4.50 8.93
N LYS A 76 2.27 -5.78 9.24
CA LYS A 76 3.47 -6.42 9.76
C LYS A 76 3.89 -7.56 8.84
N PRO A 77 5.15 -8.02 8.89
CA PRO A 77 5.61 -9.13 8.04
C PRO A 77 4.71 -10.37 8.11
N GLU A 78 4.12 -10.65 9.27
CA GLU A 78 3.23 -11.80 9.49
C GLU A 78 1.88 -11.68 8.76
N ASP A 79 1.50 -10.47 8.34
CA ASP A 79 0.25 -10.22 7.62
C ASP A 79 0.40 -10.54 6.11
N ALA A 80 1.61 -10.79 5.60
CA ALA A 80 1.87 -11.02 4.18
C ALA A 80 1.05 -12.18 3.57
N PRO A 81 0.91 -13.37 4.20
CA PRO A 81 0.11 -14.46 3.65
C PRO A 81 -1.37 -14.10 3.50
N LEU A 82 -1.95 -13.40 4.48
CA LEU A 82 -3.34 -12.95 4.45
C LEU A 82 -3.55 -11.84 3.43
N LEU A 83 -2.61 -10.90 3.34
CA LEU A 83 -2.64 -9.85 2.33
C LEU A 83 -2.66 -10.48 0.93
N ILE A 84 -1.69 -11.33 0.59
CA ILE A 84 -1.61 -11.96 -0.74
C ILE A 84 -2.85 -12.82 -1.03
N HIS A 85 -3.35 -13.56 -0.04
CA HIS A 85 -4.60 -14.29 -0.21
C HIS A 85 -5.77 -13.37 -0.58
N SER A 86 -5.94 -12.24 0.12
CA SER A 86 -7.01 -11.27 -0.16
C SER A 86 -6.97 -10.67 -1.56
N LEU A 87 -5.76 -10.53 -2.14
CA LEU A 87 -5.62 -10.03 -3.52
C LEU A 87 -6.15 -11.05 -4.53
N CYS A 88 -6.07 -12.34 -4.23
CA CYS A 88 -6.43 -13.42 -5.15
C CYS A 88 -7.90 -13.85 -5.04
N THR A 89 -8.53 -13.74 -3.87
CA THR A 89 -9.87 -14.31 -3.61
C THR A 89 -11.01 -13.29 -3.65
N ASP A 90 -10.71 -12.02 -3.88
CA ASP A 90 -11.65 -10.90 -3.73
C ASP A 90 -12.31 -10.79 -2.33
N GLU A 91 -11.83 -11.58 -1.37
CA GLU A 91 -12.16 -11.46 0.04
C GLU A 91 -11.27 -10.38 0.67
N ASP A 92 -11.88 -9.29 1.10
CA ASP A 92 -11.10 -8.17 1.64
C ASP A 92 -10.47 -8.51 2.99
N TYR A 93 -9.20 -8.13 3.15
CA TYR A 93 -8.55 -8.10 4.45
C TYR A 93 -9.03 -6.87 5.27
N THR A 94 -10.32 -6.89 5.59
CA THR A 94 -11.12 -5.74 6.05
C THR A 94 -10.58 -5.08 7.32
N GLU A 95 -10.04 -5.85 8.26
CA GLU A 95 -9.56 -5.36 9.55
C GLU A 95 -8.42 -4.31 9.42
N LYS A 96 -7.62 -4.44 8.36
CA LYS A 96 -6.46 -3.59 8.09
C LYS A 96 -6.76 -2.51 7.05
N ILE A 97 -7.98 -2.40 6.54
CA ILE A 97 -8.35 -1.35 5.59
C ILE A 97 -8.37 0.01 6.30
N SER A 98 -7.63 0.95 5.74
CA SER A 98 -7.65 2.35 6.12
C SER A 98 -8.54 3.20 5.21
N HIS A 99 -8.46 2.93 3.91
CA HIS A 99 -9.26 3.61 2.90
C HIS A 99 -9.63 2.62 1.80
N SER A 100 -10.82 2.75 1.25
CA SER A 100 -11.31 2.04 0.06
C SER A 100 -11.73 3.06 -1.00
N TYR A 101 -11.60 2.72 -2.28
CA TYR A 101 -12.06 3.57 -3.36
C TYR A 101 -13.48 3.14 -3.78
N ASP A 102 -14.43 4.07 -3.78
CA ASP A 102 -15.84 3.80 -4.12
C ASP A 102 -16.17 3.98 -5.61
N GLY A 103 -15.16 4.26 -6.44
CA GLY A 103 -15.34 4.62 -7.86
C GLY A 103 -15.27 6.14 -8.12
N GLN A 104 -15.41 6.97 -7.11
CA GLN A 104 -15.33 8.44 -7.21
C GLN A 104 -14.30 9.06 -6.25
N ARG A 105 -14.20 8.52 -5.03
CA ARG A 105 -13.32 9.02 -3.97
C ARG A 105 -12.87 7.90 -3.04
N PHE A 106 -11.91 8.22 -2.17
CA PHE A 106 -11.54 7.34 -1.08
C PHE A 106 -12.48 7.54 0.11
N GLU A 107 -12.98 6.45 0.66
CA GLU A 107 -13.72 6.39 1.91
C GLU A 107 -12.78 5.91 3.02
N ARG A 108 -12.75 6.63 4.13
CA ARG A 108 -11.89 6.32 5.27
C ARG A 108 -12.64 5.40 6.25
N SER A 109 -11.99 4.33 6.69
CA SER A 109 -12.49 3.50 7.78
C SER A 109 -12.64 4.30 9.08
N SER A 110 -13.72 4.06 9.84
CA SER A 110 -14.06 4.84 11.05
C SER A 110 -12.92 4.88 12.09
N VAL A 111 -12.19 3.79 12.24
CA VAL A 111 -11.05 3.61 13.18
C VAL A 111 -9.77 4.35 12.77
N VAL A 112 -9.72 4.93 11.57
CA VAL A 112 -8.54 5.62 11.05
C VAL A 112 -8.63 7.11 11.29
N ILE A 113 -7.53 7.76 11.63
CA ILE A 113 -7.56 9.21 11.85
C ILE A 113 -7.86 9.97 10.54
N THR A 114 -8.67 11.03 10.61
CA THR A 114 -9.00 11.86 9.43
C THR A 114 -7.77 12.45 8.75
N GLY A 115 -6.75 12.82 9.54
CA GLY A 115 -5.59 13.57 9.05
C GLY A 115 -5.88 15.08 8.96
N VAL A 116 -4.95 15.82 8.38
CA VAL A 116 -5.03 17.29 8.26
C VAL A 116 -5.49 17.65 6.85
N PRO A 117 -6.45 18.58 6.68
CA PRO A 117 -6.85 19.08 5.37
C PRO A 117 -5.66 19.62 4.57
N LYS A 118 -5.74 19.50 3.24
CA LYS A 118 -4.78 20.11 2.31
C LYS A 118 -5.00 21.63 2.23
N GLU A 119 -4.63 22.36 3.27
CA GLU A 119 -4.66 23.82 3.31
C GLU A 119 -3.78 24.40 2.20
N LYS A 120 -4.31 25.40 1.48
CA LYS A 120 -3.67 25.98 0.29
C LYS A 120 -2.23 26.44 0.54
N GLU A 121 -1.97 27.05 1.70
CA GLU A 121 -0.63 27.52 2.08
C GLU A 121 0.35 26.35 2.28
N LYS A 122 -0.04 25.32 3.04
CA LYS A 122 0.77 24.11 3.26
C LYS A 122 1.08 23.39 1.96
N VAL A 123 0.09 23.29 1.07
CA VAL A 123 0.25 22.69 -0.26
C VAL A 123 1.25 23.49 -1.10
N ASN A 124 1.09 24.82 -1.17
CA ASN A 124 2.01 25.68 -1.93
C ASN A 124 3.47 25.54 -1.45
N LYS A 125 3.68 25.46 -0.13
CA LYS A 125 5.01 25.27 0.46
C LYS A 125 5.62 23.91 0.10
N ALA A 126 4.81 22.84 0.11
CA ALA A 126 5.27 21.49 -0.22
C ALA A 126 5.56 21.31 -1.72
N SER A 127 4.76 21.95 -2.58
CA SER A 127 4.86 21.80 -4.04
C SER A 127 6.04 22.53 -4.67
N LYS A 128 6.86 23.27 -3.89
CA LYS A 128 7.96 24.12 -4.40
C LYS A 128 7.56 24.77 -5.72
N LYS A 129 6.64 25.75 -5.67
CA LYS A 129 6.36 26.56 -6.87
C LYS A 129 7.69 27.12 -7.37
N PHE A 130 8.16 26.57 -8.50
CA PHE A 130 9.23 27.15 -9.28
C PHE A 130 8.68 28.37 -10.02
#